data_AF-A0A1A3KZG7-F1
#
_entry.id   AF-A0A1A3KZG7-F1
#
_cell.length_a   1.000
_cell.length_b   1.000
_cell.length_c   1.000
_cell.angle_alpha   90.00
_cell.angle_beta   90.00
_cell.angle_gamma   90.00
#
_symmetry.space_group_name_H-M   'P 1'
#
loop_
_entity.id
_entity.type
_entity.pdbx_description
1 polymer ?
#
loop_
_entity_poly.entity_id
_entity_poly.type
_entity_poly.pdbx_seq_one_letter_code
_entity_poly.pdbx_strand_id
1 'polypeptide(L)'
;MTRPVEPTTVAQLCDAQKWPRPVPDVVGRLLYQVKDGSLGCWDHIRAVAPDGHDPLSQPTRPSDGQEKAYRISAVSPAVGTPVDRHGIVTVELVEADASAPSGLRPCDWVTAAEAAEILGGSVTAEPLGDQTGSVDIACIYDKPVDVGDGVEIDLQVPGAFPVDAARQFGLATSPGGTGVDGIGVRAACVYESTTTPPSTTLVVLLNRDRLFRVTQGYASCNTLKRFAQLAIGRIG
;
A
#
# COMPACT_ATOMS: atom_id res chain seq x y z
N MET A 1 -27.77 22.04 -7.60
CA MET A 1 -26.32 21.72 -7.68
C MET A 1 -26.16 20.30 -7.16
N THR A 2 -25.97 19.33 -8.04
CA THR A 2 -25.72 17.94 -7.67
C THR A 2 -24.30 17.84 -7.12
N ARG A 3 -24.17 17.39 -5.87
CA ARG A 3 -22.87 17.10 -5.24
C ARG A 3 -22.16 16.06 -6.13
N PRO A 4 -20.88 16.27 -6.51
CA PRO A 4 -20.14 15.23 -7.21
C PRO A 4 -20.20 13.94 -6.38
N VAL A 5 -20.59 12.83 -7.00
CA VAL A 5 -20.53 11.52 -6.36
C VAL A 5 -19.05 11.20 -6.20
N GLU A 6 -18.57 11.07 -4.96
CA GLU A 6 -17.20 10.63 -4.72
C GLU A 6 -17.04 9.20 -5.23
N PRO A 7 -15.95 8.86 -5.94
CA PRO A 7 -15.70 7.50 -6.40
C PRO A 7 -15.75 6.51 -5.23
N THR A 8 -16.42 5.38 -5.42
CA THR A 8 -16.46 4.26 -4.46
C THR A 8 -15.68 3.05 -4.93
N THR A 9 -15.14 3.09 -6.16
CA THR A 9 -14.26 2.06 -6.72
C THR A 9 -13.03 2.68 -7.39
N VAL A 10 -11.96 1.89 -7.49
CA VAL A 10 -10.76 2.30 -8.25
C VAL A 10 -11.08 2.58 -9.71
N ALA A 11 -11.96 1.79 -10.34
CA ALA A 11 -12.37 2.01 -11.73
C ALA A 11 -13.03 3.39 -11.91
N GLN A 12 -13.99 3.75 -11.04
CA GLN A 12 -14.62 5.07 -11.05
C GLN A 12 -13.60 6.19 -10.78
N LEU A 13 -12.63 5.92 -9.90
CA LEU A 13 -11.55 6.87 -9.63
C LEU A 13 -10.71 7.14 -10.87
N CYS A 14 -10.37 6.09 -11.63
CA CYS A 14 -9.62 6.17 -12.87
C CYS A 14 -10.44 6.78 -14.02
N ASP A 15 -11.75 6.50 -14.10
CA ASP A 15 -12.70 7.12 -15.04
C ASP A 15 -12.74 8.64 -14.88
N ALA A 16 -12.66 9.12 -13.64
CA ALA A 16 -12.72 10.53 -13.31
C ALA A 16 -11.43 11.32 -13.62
N GLN A 17 -10.35 10.65 -14.05
CA GLN A 17 -9.10 11.31 -14.38
C GLN A 17 -9.13 11.99 -15.75
N LYS A 18 -8.31 13.01 -15.93
CA LYS A 18 -8.08 13.62 -17.24
C LYS A 18 -7.13 12.73 -18.04
N TRP A 19 -7.57 12.29 -19.20
CA TRP A 19 -6.79 11.50 -20.15
C TRP A 19 -6.48 12.33 -21.41
N PRO A 20 -5.35 12.09 -22.11
CA PRO A 20 -4.27 11.16 -21.74
C PRO A 20 -3.50 11.60 -20.48
N ARG A 21 -2.98 10.64 -19.72
CA ARG A 21 -2.20 10.88 -18.49
C ARG A 21 -0.72 10.64 -18.74
N PRO A 22 0.18 11.40 -18.11
CA PRO A 22 1.61 11.13 -18.20
C PRO A 22 1.94 9.76 -17.56
N VAL A 23 2.77 8.97 -18.24
CA VAL A 23 3.35 7.75 -17.66
C VAL A 23 4.14 8.12 -16.39
N PRO A 24 3.88 7.48 -15.23
CA PRO A 24 4.55 7.79 -13.98
C PRO A 24 6.00 7.30 -13.97
N ASP A 25 6.82 7.90 -13.11
CA ASP A 25 8.16 7.39 -12.83
C ASP A 25 8.10 6.20 -11.88
N VAL A 26 8.25 5.00 -12.45
CA VAL A 26 8.15 3.71 -11.75
C VAL A 26 9.46 2.93 -11.77
N VAL A 27 10.53 3.50 -12.30
CA VAL A 27 11.83 2.82 -12.38
C VAL A 27 12.40 2.62 -10.97
N GLY A 28 12.97 1.44 -10.72
CA GLY A 28 13.48 1.00 -9.43
C GLY A 28 12.42 0.46 -8.46
N ARG A 29 11.13 0.59 -8.78
CA ARG A 29 10.01 0.14 -7.94
C ARG A 29 9.73 -1.35 -8.11
N LEU A 30 9.09 -1.94 -7.11
CA LEU A 30 8.63 -3.33 -7.14
C LEU A 30 7.37 -3.44 -8.00
N LEU A 31 7.36 -4.39 -8.94
CA LEU A 31 6.29 -4.55 -9.93
C LEU A 31 4.92 -4.74 -9.28
N TYR A 32 4.82 -5.62 -8.27
CA TYR A 32 3.56 -5.96 -7.62
C TYR A 32 2.92 -4.76 -6.92
N GLN A 33 3.71 -3.82 -6.41
CA GLN A 33 3.18 -2.64 -5.72
C GLN A 33 2.72 -1.56 -6.69
N VAL A 34 3.46 -1.33 -7.79
CA VAL A 34 3.11 -0.27 -8.74
C VAL A 34 2.04 -0.68 -9.74
N LYS A 35 1.84 -1.98 -9.97
CA LYS A 35 0.73 -2.49 -10.79
C LYS A 35 -0.60 -2.00 -10.24
N ASP A 36 -0.86 -2.21 -8.95
CA ASP A 36 -2.10 -1.78 -8.29
C ASP A 36 -1.99 -0.34 -7.74
N GLY A 37 -0.76 0.17 -7.65
CA GLY A 37 -0.44 1.57 -7.34
C GLY A 37 -0.42 2.46 -8.58
N SER A 38 0.68 3.14 -8.85
CA SER A 38 0.76 4.21 -9.86
C SER A 38 0.39 3.82 -11.29
N LEU A 39 0.47 2.54 -11.66
CA LEU A 39 0.02 2.06 -12.97
C LEU A 39 -1.44 1.56 -12.97
N GLY A 40 -2.10 1.47 -11.81
CA GLY A 40 -3.40 0.82 -11.63
C GLY A 40 -4.58 1.47 -12.36
N CYS A 41 -4.38 2.63 -12.99
CA CYS A 41 -5.39 3.25 -13.84
C CYS A 41 -5.23 2.94 -15.35
N TRP A 42 -4.15 2.27 -15.78
CA TRP A 42 -4.01 1.80 -17.16
C TRP A 42 -4.56 0.39 -17.28
N ASP A 43 -5.41 0.16 -18.29
CA ASP A 43 -6.06 -1.13 -18.47
C ASP A 43 -5.12 -2.18 -19.10
N HIS A 44 -4.02 -1.71 -19.74
CA HIS A 44 -3.09 -2.53 -20.49
C HIS A 44 -1.66 -2.28 -20.05
N ILE A 45 -1.26 -2.99 -18.99
CA ILE A 45 0.13 -3.05 -18.52
C ILE A 45 0.75 -4.34 -19.03
N ARG A 46 1.88 -4.23 -19.71
CA ARG A 46 2.71 -5.37 -20.10
C ARG A 46 3.98 -5.35 -19.28
N ALA A 47 4.32 -6.46 -18.65
CA ALA A 47 5.61 -6.60 -18.01
C ALA A 47 6.51 -7.55 -18.83
N VAL A 48 7.81 -7.27 -18.88
CA VAL A 48 8.77 -8.08 -19.65
C VAL A 48 9.91 -8.48 -18.72
N ALA A 49 9.88 -9.73 -18.26
CA ALA A 49 10.95 -10.33 -17.47
C ALA A 49 12.20 -10.61 -18.34
N PRO A 50 13.39 -10.82 -17.73
CA PRO A 50 14.63 -11.07 -18.48
C PRO A 50 14.60 -12.27 -19.44
N ASP A 51 13.77 -13.28 -19.15
CA ASP A 51 13.51 -14.45 -20.00
C ASP A 51 12.38 -14.23 -21.02
N GLY A 52 11.80 -13.03 -21.07
CA GLY A 52 10.81 -12.58 -22.04
C GLY A 52 9.34 -12.86 -21.67
N HIS A 53 9.06 -13.54 -20.55
CA HIS A 53 7.67 -13.73 -20.12
C HIS A 53 7.08 -12.48 -19.47
N ASP A 54 5.75 -12.43 -19.40
CA ASP A 54 5.03 -11.38 -18.67
C ASP A 54 4.52 -11.96 -17.35
N PRO A 55 5.15 -11.65 -16.20
CA PRO A 55 4.74 -12.21 -14.91
C PRO A 55 3.34 -11.76 -14.47
N LEU A 56 2.76 -10.70 -15.06
CA LEU A 56 1.40 -10.27 -14.75
C LEU A 56 0.33 -11.15 -15.41
N SER A 57 0.65 -11.76 -16.56
CA SER A 57 -0.27 -12.64 -17.30
C SER A 57 0.08 -14.12 -17.17
N GLN A 58 1.35 -14.43 -16.91
CA GLN A 58 1.90 -15.77 -16.76
C GLN A 58 2.72 -15.82 -15.46
N PRO A 59 2.07 -15.80 -14.29
CA PRO A 59 2.79 -15.86 -13.02
C PRO A 59 3.56 -17.18 -12.94
N THR A 60 4.88 -17.09 -12.97
CA THR A 60 5.75 -18.23 -12.72
C THR A 60 5.75 -18.48 -11.22
N ARG A 61 5.05 -19.53 -10.77
CA ARG A 61 5.27 -20.06 -9.41
C ARG A 61 6.61 -20.78 -9.42
N PRO A 62 7.63 -20.30 -8.72
CA PRO A 62 8.85 -21.08 -8.61
C PRO A 62 8.59 -22.33 -7.76
N SER A 63 9.42 -23.34 -8.01
CA SER A 63 9.31 -24.69 -7.44
C SER A 63 9.48 -24.74 -5.91
N ASP A 64 9.97 -23.66 -5.30
CA ASP A 64 10.23 -23.47 -3.87
C ASP A 64 9.14 -22.68 -3.15
N GLY A 65 8.09 -22.24 -3.85
CA GLY A 65 6.93 -21.57 -3.25
C GLY A 65 7.12 -20.09 -2.90
N GLN A 66 8.26 -19.46 -3.22
CA GLN A 66 8.45 -18.02 -3.03
C GLN A 66 8.26 -17.25 -4.33
N GLU A 67 7.17 -16.50 -4.49
CA GLU A 67 6.91 -15.71 -5.70
C GLU A 67 8.11 -14.80 -6.04
N LYS A 68 8.61 -14.92 -7.28
CA LYS A 68 9.80 -14.22 -7.72
C LYS A 68 9.51 -12.72 -7.79
N ALA A 69 10.19 -11.93 -6.98
CA ALA A 69 10.02 -10.48 -6.96
C ALA A 69 10.78 -9.82 -8.12
N TYR A 70 10.14 -8.84 -8.78
CA TYR A 70 10.72 -8.08 -9.88
C TYR A 70 10.77 -6.59 -9.57
N ARG A 71 11.83 -5.94 -10.07
CA ARG A 71 11.97 -4.48 -10.09
C ARG A 71 11.87 -3.97 -11.52
N ILE A 72 11.27 -2.80 -11.68
CA ILE A 72 11.20 -2.15 -12.99
C ILE A 72 12.55 -1.50 -13.30
N SER A 73 13.15 -1.85 -14.42
CA SER A 73 14.39 -1.24 -14.92
C SER A 73 14.13 -0.15 -15.96
N ALA A 74 13.06 -0.26 -16.73
CA ALA A 74 12.67 0.73 -17.72
C ALA A 74 11.15 0.74 -17.95
N VAL A 75 10.64 1.84 -18.49
CA VAL A 75 9.23 2.01 -18.85
C VAL A 75 9.11 2.60 -20.25
N SER A 76 8.15 2.09 -21.02
CA SER A 76 7.80 2.56 -22.35
C SER A 76 6.28 2.68 -22.49
N PRO A 77 5.73 3.80 -22.99
CA PRO A 77 6.43 5.02 -23.38
C PRO A 77 7.20 5.68 -22.23
N ALA A 78 8.16 6.55 -22.55
CA ALA A 78 9.02 7.18 -21.55
C ALA A 78 8.20 7.97 -20.51
N VAL A 79 8.73 8.09 -19.28
CA VAL A 79 8.13 8.87 -18.19
C VAL A 79 7.69 10.26 -18.67
N GLY A 80 6.48 10.66 -18.27
CA GLY A 80 5.88 11.94 -18.67
C GLY A 80 5.15 11.91 -20.02
N THR A 81 5.32 10.86 -20.83
CA THR A 81 4.59 10.73 -22.11
C THR A 81 3.10 10.59 -21.84
N PRO A 82 2.22 11.41 -22.45
CA PRO A 82 0.78 11.24 -22.32
C PRO A 82 0.32 9.94 -23.01
N VAL A 83 -0.36 9.08 -22.25
CA VAL A 83 -0.92 7.82 -22.74
C VAL A 83 -2.39 7.76 -22.35
N ASP A 84 -3.25 7.36 -23.29
CA ASP A 84 -4.67 7.13 -23.03
C ASP A 84 -4.86 5.93 -22.09
N ARG A 85 -6.03 5.84 -21.45
CA ARG A 85 -6.33 4.76 -20.49
C ARG A 85 -6.14 3.36 -21.06
N HIS A 86 -6.59 3.19 -22.29
CA HIS A 86 -6.51 1.94 -23.04
C HIS A 86 -5.21 1.84 -23.86
N GLY A 87 -4.28 2.79 -23.69
CA GLY A 87 -2.95 2.69 -24.25
C GLY A 87 -2.12 1.66 -23.50
N ILE A 88 -1.11 1.12 -24.18
CA ILE A 88 -0.21 0.11 -23.59
C ILE A 88 0.93 0.83 -22.86
N VAL A 89 1.15 0.45 -21.59
CA VAL A 89 2.36 0.76 -20.84
C VAL A 89 3.15 -0.52 -20.64
N THR A 90 4.37 -0.56 -21.16
CA THR A 90 5.30 -1.68 -21.01
C THR A 90 6.34 -1.34 -19.97
N VAL A 91 6.59 -2.26 -19.04
CA VAL A 91 7.68 -2.18 -18.06
C VAL A 91 8.67 -3.31 -18.30
N GLU A 92 9.94 -2.97 -18.43
CA GLU A 92 11.02 -3.94 -18.44
C GLU A 92 11.43 -4.23 -17.00
N LEU A 93 11.75 -5.50 -16.73
CA LEU A 93 12.01 -5.98 -15.39
C LEU A 93 13.44 -6.49 -15.25
N VAL A 94 13.92 -6.39 -14.01
CA VAL A 94 15.06 -7.14 -13.51
C VAL A 94 14.63 -7.89 -12.26
N GLU A 95 15.28 -9.02 -11.98
CA GLU A 95 15.01 -9.79 -10.78
C GLU A 95 15.39 -8.98 -9.55
N ALA A 96 14.52 -8.95 -8.54
CA ALA A 96 14.86 -8.35 -7.27
C ALA A 96 15.83 -9.28 -6.54
N ASP A 97 16.96 -8.73 -6.09
CA ASP A 97 17.88 -9.47 -5.24
C ASP A 97 17.23 -9.67 -3.85
N ALA A 98 16.79 -10.90 -3.57
CA ALA A 98 16.22 -11.28 -2.28
C ALA A 98 17.25 -11.25 -1.13
N SER A 99 18.55 -11.23 -1.44
CA SER A 99 19.63 -11.11 -0.46
C SER A 99 20.07 -9.67 -0.21
N ALA A 100 19.53 -8.70 -0.96
CA ALA A 100 19.83 -7.30 -0.74
C ALA A 100 19.39 -6.87 0.67
N PRO A 101 20.22 -6.12 1.40
CA PRO A 101 19.87 -5.66 2.73
C PRO A 101 18.63 -4.77 2.69
N SER A 102 17.80 -4.88 3.73
CA SER A 102 16.63 -4.01 3.94
C SER A 102 17.05 -2.55 3.85
N GLY A 103 16.39 -1.81 2.95
CA GLY A 103 16.63 -0.37 2.78
C GLY A 103 15.80 0.47 3.77
N LEU A 104 14.81 -0.16 4.39
CA LEU A 104 13.80 0.46 5.24
C LEU A 104 13.66 -0.32 6.54
N ARG A 105 13.18 0.35 7.58
CA ARG A 105 13.05 -0.22 8.93
C ARG A 105 11.67 0.07 9.52
N PRO A 106 10.60 -0.53 8.97
CA PRO A 106 9.23 -0.22 9.38
C PRO A 106 8.92 -0.61 10.83
N CYS A 107 9.56 -1.66 11.34
CA CYS A 107 9.41 -2.08 12.74
C CYS A 107 10.17 -1.20 13.75
N ASP A 108 10.90 -0.18 13.29
CA ASP A 108 11.45 0.85 14.18
C ASP A 108 10.41 1.97 14.46
N TRP A 109 9.32 2.05 13.67
CA TRP A 109 8.24 3.03 13.88
C TRP A 109 7.43 2.76 15.15
N VAL A 110 7.25 1.49 15.50
CA VAL A 110 6.73 1.05 16.80
C VAL A 110 7.55 -0.16 17.21
N THR A 111 8.22 -0.10 18.35
CA THR A 111 9.04 -1.24 18.76
C THR A 111 8.13 -2.41 19.20
N ALA A 112 8.63 -3.64 19.14
CA ALA A 112 7.89 -4.80 19.63
C ALA A 112 7.46 -4.66 21.10
N ALA A 113 8.27 -3.98 21.93
CA ALA A 113 7.93 -3.70 23.33
C ALA A 113 6.74 -2.73 23.46
N GLU A 114 6.70 -1.68 22.66
CA GLU A 114 5.57 -0.72 22.65
C GLU A 114 4.29 -1.35 22.10
N ALA A 115 4.43 -2.15 21.03
CA ALA A 115 3.31 -2.93 20.50
C ALA A 115 2.78 -3.91 21.55
N ALA A 116 3.67 -4.61 22.26
CA ALA A 116 3.30 -5.51 23.36
C ALA A 116 2.55 -4.78 24.50
N GLU A 117 2.98 -3.56 24.85
CA GLU A 117 2.30 -2.73 25.85
C GLU A 117 0.87 -2.35 25.41
N ILE A 118 0.70 -1.95 24.15
CA ILE A 118 -0.62 -1.58 23.62
C ILE A 118 -1.54 -2.80 23.54
N LEU A 119 -1.00 -3.96 23.12
CA LEU A 119 -1.76 -5.18 22.84
C LEU A 119 -1.96 -6.08 24.07
N GLY A 120 -1.27 -5.80 25.18
CA GLY A 120 -1.40 -6.54 26.43
C GLY A 120 -0.79 -7.94 26.41
N GLY A 121 0.37 -8.12 25.78
CA GLY A 121 1.05 -9.43 25.70
C GLY A 121 2.28 -9.38 24.80
N SER A 122 3.10 -10.44 24.81
CA SER A 122 4.27 -10.51 23.93
C SER A 122 3.86 -10.57 22.47
N VAL A 123 4.63 -9.89 21.62
CA VAL A 123 4.45 -9.93 20.16
C VAL A 123 5.77 -10.17 19.45
N THR A 124 5.69 -10.72 18.24
CA THR A 124 6.78 -10.77 17.27
C THR A 124 6.56 -9.70 16.22
N ALA A 125 7.62 -8.97 15.85
CA ALA A 125 7.56 -7.94 14.81
C ALA A 125 8.19 -8.46 13.52
N GLU A 126 7.48 -8.35 12.41
CA GLU A 126 7.92 -8.78 11.08
C GLU A 126 7.80 -7.62 10.09
N PRO A 127 8.91 -7.19 9.45
CA PRO A 127 8.85 -6.16 8.43
C PRO A 127 8.34 -6.74 7.11
N LEU A 128 7.52 -5.97 6.39
CA LEU A 128 7.09 -6.26 5.03
C LEU A 128 7.37 -5.06 4.12
N GLY A 129 7.73 -5.33 2.86
CA GLY A 129 8.02 -4.27 1.89
C GLY A 129 9.20 -3.39 2.30
N ASP A 130 10.17 -3.92 3.05
CA ASP A 130 11.32 -3.19 3.59
C ASP A 130 12.49 -3.08 2.60
N GLN A 131 12.31 -3.64 1.40
CA GLN A 131 13.29 -3.56 0.34
C GLN A 131 13.37 -2.13 -0.22
N THR A 132 14.56 -1.75 -0.68
CA THR A 132 14.78 -0.47 -1.38
C THR A 132 13.73 -0.28 -2.48
N GLY A 133 13.25 0.94 -2.71
CA GLY A 133 12.29 1.23 -3.78
C GLY A 133 10.85 0.77 -3.52
N SER A 134 10.56 0.09 -2.41
CA SER A 134 9.20 -0.18 -1.97
C SER A 134 8.38 1.12 -1.82
N VAL A 135 7.10 1.05 -2.16
CA VAL A 135 6.12 2.13 -2.02
C VAL A 135 5.02 1.80 -1.01
N ASP A 136 4.92 0.53 -0.61
CA ASP A 136 4.01 0.04 0.42
C ASP A 136 4.83 -0.76 1.44
N ILE A 137 4.96 -0.21 2.65
CA ILE A 137 5.96 -0.61 3.62
C ILE A 137 5.24 -0.82 4.95
N ALA A 138 5.37 -2.01 5.53
CA ALA A 138 4.61 -2.38 6.71
C ALA A 138 5.44 -3.06 7.79
N CYS A 139 4.92 -3.07 9.00
CA CYS A 139 5.35 -3.97 10.05
C CYS A 139 4.13 -4.66 10.65
N ILE A 140 4.20 -5.99 10.73
CA ILE A 140 3.19 -6.82 11.38
C ILE A 140 3.67 -7.14 12.79
N TYR A 141 2.77 -7.02 13.77
CA TYR A 141 3.01 -7.48 15.13
C TYR A 141 2.04 -8.61 15.46
N ASP A 142 2.55 -9.83 15.53
CA ASP A 142 1.77 -11.04 15.78
C ASP A 142 1.82 -11.47 17.23
N LYS A 143 0.68 -11.99 17.73
CA LYS A 143 0.62 -12.66 19.02
C LYS A 143 0.89 -14.17 18.85
N PRO A 144 1.72 -14.79 19.71
CA PRO A 144 2.14 -16.20 19.55
C PRO A 144 1.01 -17.25 19.59
N VAL A 145 -0.13 -16.94 20.20
CA VAL A 145 -1.18 -17.92 20.54
C VAL A 145 -2.52 -17.68 19.83
N ASP A 146 -2.70 -16.53 19.19
CA ASP A 146 -3.98 -16.11 18.62
C ASP A 146 -3.78 -15.60 17.18
N VAL A 147 -3.83 -16.52 16.22
CA VAL A 147 -3.78 -16.20 14.78
C VAL A 147 -5.01 -15.35 14.44
N GLY A 148 -4.80 -14.05 14.17
CA GLY A 148 -5.85 -13.07 13.89
C GLY A 148 -5.93 -11.88 14.86
N ASP A 149 -5.19 -11.91 15.97
CA ASP A 149 -5.14 -10.83 16.96
C ASP A 149 -3.94 -9.88 16.80
N GLY A 150 -3.14 -10.09 15.75
CA GLY A 150 -2.03 -9.23 15.37
C GLY A 150 -2.48 -7.89 14.80
N VAL A 151 -1.58 -6.90 14.80
CA VAL A 151 -1.81 -5.58 14.19
C VAL A 151 -0.81 -5.36 13.07
N GLU A 152 -1.30 -4.86 11.94
CA GLU A 152 -0.49 -4.41 10.84
C GLU A 152 -0.47 -2.88 10.84
N ILE A 153 0.72 -2.30 10.73
CA ILE A 153 0.89 -0.89 10.39
C ILE A 153 1.53 -0.79 9.02
N ASP A 154 0.98 0.05 8.14
CA ASP A 154 1.54 0.27 6.81
C ASP A 154 1.66 1.77 6.48
N LEU A 155 2.69 2.09 5.71
CA LEU A 155 2.95 3.39 5.13
C LEU A 155 3.01 3.25 3.62
N GLN A 156 2.01 3.84 2.97
CA GLN A 156 1.92 3.98 1.53
C GLN A 156 2.43 5.36 1.12
N VAL A 157 3.42 5.39 0.22
CA VAL A 157 4.06 6.61 -0.29
C VAL A 157 3.74 6.82 -1.78
N PRO A 158 4.11 7.96 -2.40
CA PRO A 158 3.86 8.17 -3.83
C PRO A 158 4.39 7.00 -4.68
N GLY A 159 3.50 6.46 -5.51
CA GLY A 159 3.71 5.21 -6.24
C GLY A 159 2.80 4.07 -5.79
N ALA A 160 2.30 4.09 -4.56
CA ALA A 160 1.36 3.09 -4.02
C ALA A 160 -0.11 3.33 -4.41
N PHE A 161 -0.42 4.44 -5.08
CA PHE A 161 -1.78 4.85 -5.40
C PHE A 161 -2.00 4.97 -6.92
N PRO A 162 -3.16 4.56 -7.45
CA PRO A 162 -3.54 4.80 -8.86
C PRO A 162 -3.60 6.29 -9.26
N VAL A 163 -3.86 7.16 -8.27
CA VAL A 163 -3.94 8.60 -8.49
C VAL A 163 -3.16 9.39 -7.45
N ASP A 164 -3.61 9.39 -6.19
CA ASP A 164 -2.96 10.06 -5.06
C ASP A 164 -3.53 9.55 -3.73
N ALA A 165 -2.86 9.87 -2.63
CA ALA A 165 -3.21 9.46 -1.28
C ALA A 165 -4.55 10.05 -0.81
N ALA A 166 -4.90 11.27 -1.24
CA ALA A 166 -6.13 11.93 -0.80
C ALA A 166 -7.38 11.25 -1.39
N ARG A 167 -7.30 10.82 -2.65
CA ARG A 167 -8.31 10.02 -3.32
C ARG A 167 -8.36 8.59 -2.77
N GLN A 168 -7.19 8.00 -2.48
CA GLN A 168 -7.15 6.69 -1.82
C GLN A 168 -7.79 6.74 -0.43
N PHE A 169 -7.54 7.80 0.34
CA PHE A 169 -8.22 8.04 1.61
C PHE A 169 -9.75 8.10 1.45
N GLY A 170 -10.23 8.83 0.43
CA GLY A 170 -11.66 8.90 0.11
C GLY A 170 -12.26 7.53 -0.18
N LEU A 171 -11.62 6.74 -1.04
CA LEU A 171 -12.04 5.37 -1.35
C LEU A 171 -12.05 4.47 -0.11
N ALA A 172 -10.97 4.47 0.66
CA ALA A 172 -10.83 3.62 1.84
C ALA A 172 -11.89 3.94 2.92
N THR A 173 -12.39 5.17 2.97
CA THR A 173 -13.32 5.64 4.00
C THR A 173 -14.78 5.76 3.52
N SER A 174 -15.03 5.57 2.21
CA SER A 174 -16.38 5.64 1.63
C SER A 174 -17.40 4.63 2.20
N PRO A 175 -17.01 3.42 2.68
CA PRO A 175 -17.96 2.49 3.30
C PRO A 175 -18.60 2.99 4.60
N GLY A 176 -18.11 4.09 5.19
CA GLY A 176 -18.66 4.69 6.41
C GLY A 176 -17.62 4.86 7.51
N GLY A 177 -16.60 5.69 7.27
CA GLY A 177 -15.58 6.01 8.27
C GLY A 177 -16.05 6.99 9.36
N THR A 178 -15.66 6.73 10.61
CA THR A 178 -15.80 7.68 11.72
C THR A 178 -14.55 8.55 11.80
N GLY A 179 -14.70 9.87 11.71
CA GLY A 179 -13.59 10.81 11.78
C GLY A 179 -12.79 10.70 13.08
N VAL A 180 -11.48 10.86 12.99
CA VAL A 180 -10.55 10.80 14.13
C VAL A 180 -9.72 12.08 14.19
N ASP A 181 -9.85 12.82 15.29
CA ASP A 181 -9.13 14.08 15.46
C ASP A 181 -7.72 13.89 16.01
N GLY A 182 -6.85 14.87 15.77
CA GLY A 182 -5.53 14.97 16.41
C GLY A 182 -4.46 14.04 15.85
N ILE A 183 -4.63 13.55 14.62
CA ILE A 183 -3.62 12.74 13.93
C ILE A 183 -3.66 12.97 12.40
N GLY A 184 -2.48 13.14 11.80
CA GLY A 184 -2.34 13.42 10.37
C GLY A 184 -3.02 14.72 9.92
N VAL A 185 -3.22 14.84 8.61
CA VAL A 185 -4.01 15.91 7.98
C VAL A 185 -5.50 15.61 8.12
N ARG A 186 -5.87 14.34 7.89
CA ARG A 186 -7.22 13.79 8.07
C ARG A 186 -7.09 12.33 8.51
N ALA A 187 -7.99 11.87 9.35
CA ALA A 187 -8.03 10.47 9.74
C ALA A 187 -9.46 9.98 9.93
N ALA A 188 -9.68 8.69 9.67
CA ALA A 188 -10.95 8.03 9.93
C ALA A 188 -10.74 6.55 10.27
N CYS A 189 -11.56 6.03 11.18
CA CYS A 189 -11.66 4.61 11.46
C CYS A 189 -12.79 3.99 10.66
N VAL A 190 -12.50 2.89 9.99
CA VAL A 190 -13.43 2.12 9.16
C VAL A 190 -13.56 0.75 9.79
N TYR A 191 -14.80 0.33 10.06
CA TYR A 191 -15.10 -1.00 10.59
C TYR A 191 -15.59 -1.90 9.46
N GLU A 192 -14.91 -3.03 9.28
CA GLU A 192 -15.19 -4.00 8.23
C GLU A 192 -15.80 -5.25 8.87
N SER A 193 -17.13 -5.29 8.94
CA SER A 193 -17.87 -6.37 9.60
C SER A 193 -17.88 -7.69 8.81
N THR A 194 -17.49 -7.66 7.54
CA THR A 194 -17.55 -8.80 6.61
C THR A 194 -16.21 -9.53 6.46
N THR A 195 -15.13 -9.00 7.03
CA THR A 195 -13.86 -9.75 7.12
C THR A 195 -13.97 -10.80 8.23
N THR A 196 -13.18 -11.86 8.16
CA THR A 196 -13.12 -12.89 9.20
C THR A 196 -11.67 -12.99 9.72
N PRO A 197 -11.39 -12.50 10.95
CA PRO A 197 -12.32 -11.81 11.85
C PRO A 197 -12.73 -10.41 11.34
N PRO A 198 -13.87 -9.85 11.81
CA PRO A 198 -14.18 -8.44 11.64
C PRO A 198 -13.01 -7.56 12.09
N SER A 199 -12.67 -6.58 11.28
CA SER A 199 -11.49 -5.76 11.47
C SER A 199 -11.84 -4.28 11.55
N THR A 200 -10.96 -3.52 12.19
CA THR A 200 -11.01 -2.06 12.14
C THR A 200 -9.71 -1.57 11.54
N THR A 201 -9.83 -0.66 10.58
CA THR A 201 -8.72 0.03 9.94
C THR A 201 -8.77 1.51 10.28
N LEU A 202 -7.75 2.04 10.96
CA LEU A 202 -7.53 3.48 11.04
C LEU A 202 -6.74 3.91 9.80
N VAL A 203 -7.33 4.77 8.98
CA VAL A 203 -6.70 5.36 7.80
C VAL A 203 -6.32 6.80 8.14
N VAL A 204 -5.07 7.17 7.91
CA VAL A 204 -4.53 8.51 8.19
C VAL A 204 -3.90 9.08 6.93
N LEU A 205 -4.47 10.16 6.41
CA LEU A 205 -3.85 10.96 5.37
C LEU A 205 -2.74 11.82 5.98
N LEU A 206 -1.53 11.69 5.47
CA LEU A 206 -0.36 12.46 5.87
C LEU A 206 0.02 13.50 4.80
N ASN A 207 0.94 14.39 5.16
CA ASN A 207 1.55 15.30 4.20
C ASN A 207 2.41 14.54 3.17
N ARG A 208 2.72 15.22 2.05
CA ARG A 208 3.57 14.72 0.95
C ARG A 208 3.01 13.49 0.24
N ASP A 209 1.68 13.46 0.09
CA ASP A 209 0.98 12.40 -0.65
C ASP A 209 1.27 10.99 -0.08
N ARG A 210 1.11 10.87 1.24
CA ARG A 210 1.32 9.63 1.99
C ARG A 210 0.05 9.23 2.73
N LEU A 211 -0.17 7.93 2.86
CA LEU A 211 -1.25 7.35 3.62
C LEU A 211 -0.64 6.38 4.64
N PHE A 212 -1.04 6.49 5.89
CA PHE A 212 -0.64 5.56 6.94
C PHE A 212 -1.88 4.82 7.44
N ARG A 213 -1.77 3.50 7.61
CA ARG A 213 -2.87 2.67 8.07
C ARG A 213 -2.46 1.81 9.26
N VAL A 214 -3.44 1.52 10.10
CA VAL A 214 -3.31 0.55 11.19
C VAL A 214 -4.54 -0.35 11.14
N THR A 215 -4.33 -1.64 10.98
CA THR A 215 -5.39 -2.64 10.82
C THR A 215 -5.27 -3.71 11.89
N GLN A 216 -6.37 -4.02 12.58
CA GLN A 216 -6.40 -5.10 13.57
C GLN A 216 -7.81 -5.71 13.67
N GLY A 217 -7.87 -7.03 13.90
CA GLY A 217 -9.10 -7.73 14.23
C GLY A 217 -9.73 -7.24 15.55
N TYR A 218 -11.04 -7.02 15.56
CA TYR A 218 -11.85 -6.62 16.73
C TYR A 218 -11.36 -5.39 17.53
N ALA A 219 -10.40 -4.62 17.01
CA ALA A 219 -9.79 -3.54 17.75
C ALA A 219 -10.68 -2.32 17.86
N SER A 220 -10.51 -1.57 18.95
CA SER A 220 -11.11 -0.25 19.06
C SER A 220 -10.30 0.76 18.24
N CYS A 221 -10.98 1.76 17.68
CA CYS A 221 -10.32 2.88 17.00
C CYS A 221 -9.28 3.60 17.88
N ASN A 222 -9.53 3.68 19.19
CA ASN A 222 -8.58 4.28 20.15
C ASN A 222 -7.28 3.47 20.26
N THR A 223 -7.35 2.14 20.19
CA THR A 223 -6.16 1.27 20.16
C THR A 223 -5.32 1.56 18.92
N LEU A 224 -5.96 1.60 17.75
CA LEU A 224 -5.28 1.88 16.47
C LEU A 224 -4.65 3.28 16.45
N LYS A 225 -5.33 4.27 17.04
CA LYS A 225 -4.81 5.62 17.18
C LYS A 225 -3.51 5.67 17.98
N ARG A 226 -3.36 4.86 19.04
CA ARG A 226 -2.11 4.81 19.83
C ARG A 226 -0.94 4.33 18.98
N PHE A 227 -1.13 3.29 18.18
CA PHE A 227 -0.12 2.82 17.21
C PHE A 227 0.26 3.92 16.23
N ALA A 228 -0.74 4.56 15.62
CA ALA A 228 -0.50 5.60 14.64
C ALA A 228 0.23 6.82 15.21
N GLN A 229 -0.07 7.22 16.45
CA GLN A 229 0.61 8.34 17.12
C GLN A 229 2.11 8.05 17.34
N LEU A 230 2.45 6.83 17.76
CA LEU A 230 3.86 6.42 17.92
C LEU A 230 4.58 6.39 16.56
N ALA A 231 3.98 5.71 15.57
CA ALA A 231 4.57 5.52 14.26
C ALA A 231 4.79 6.86 13.52
N ILE A 232 3.75 7.69 13.43
CA ILE A 232 3.81 8.97 12.71
C ILE A 232 4.83 9.92 13.36
N GLY A 233 4.98 9.87 14.69
CA GLY A 233 6.00 10.62 15.40
C GLY A 233 7.44 10.29 14.97
N ARG A 234 7.67 9.09 14.41
CA ARG A 234 8.99 8.63 13.93
C ARG A 234 9.14 8.68 12.41
N ILE A 235 8.05 8.57 11.66
CA ILE A 235 8.05 8.60 10.20
C ILE A 235 8.31 10.02 9.65
N GLY A 236 7.83 11.07 10.34
CA GLY A 236 7.95 12.46 9.92
C GLY A 236 7.05 12.82 8.73
#